data_AF-A0A969CXV6-F1
#
_entry.id   AF-A0A969CXV6-F1
#
_cell.length_a   1.000
_cell.length_b   1.000
_cell.length_c   1.000
_cell.angle_alpha   90.00
_cell.angle_beta   90.00
_cell.angle_gamma   90.00
#
_symmetry.space_group_name_H-M   'P 1'
#
loop_
_entity.id
_entity.type
_entity.pdbx_description
1 polymer ?
#
loop_
_entity_poly.entity_id
_entity_poly.type
_entity_poly.pdbx_seq_one_letter_code
_entity_poly.pdbx_strand_id
1 'polypeptide(L)' 'KTTLMFGDLLPLNSASAVLQFAEQYFESSDGLIKRQDRPEVLQKGILARIPPLPSLSIVT' A
#
# COMPACT_ATOMS: atom_id res chain seq x y z
N LYS A 1 2.61 -1.35 -9.90
CA LYS A 1 2.14 -0.29 -8.96
C LYS A 1 3.24 -0.06 -7.93
N THR A 2 3.33 1.15 -7.37
CA THR A 2 4.19 1.42 -6.20
C THR A 2 3.62 0.67 -5.01
N THR A 3 4.43 -0.10 -4.30
CA THR A 3 4.00 -0.86 -3.12
C THR A 3 4.27 -0.04 -1.85
N LEU A 4 3.30 0.00 -0.94
CA LEU A 4 3.42 0.68 0.36
C LEU A 4 3.64 -0.37 1.45
N MET A 5 4.72 -0.22 2.22
CA MET A 5 5.02 -1.09 3.36
C MET A 5 4.62 -0.39 4.66
N PHE A 6 3.80 -1.06 5.47
CA PHE A 6 3.35 -0.58 6.77
C PHE A 6 3.94 -1.43 7.90
N GLY A 7 4.16 -0.81 9.04
CA GLY A 7 4.56 -1.47 10.28
C GLY A 7 3.85 -0.87 11.49
N ASP A 8 4.14 -1.41 12.67
CA ASP A 8 3.57 -0.96 13.95
C ASP A 8 2.02 -1.04 13.99
N LEU A 9 1.47 -2.06 13.33
CA LEU A 9 0.04 -2.36 13.35
C LEU A 9 -0.28 -3.27 14.54
N LEU A 10 -1.36 -2.96 15.26
CA LEU A 10 -1.85 -3.76 16.37
C LEU A 10 -2.50 -5.05 15.83
N PRO A 11 -1.97 -6.26 16.13
CA PRO A 11 -2.39 -7.50 15.46
C PRO A 11 -3.88 -7.80 15.56
N LEU A 12 -4.50 -7.53 16.71
CA LEU A 12 -5.91 -7.86 16.97
C LEU A 12 -6.88 -6.80 16.43
N ASN A 13 -6.40 -5.59 16.15
CA ASN A 13 -7.26 -4.43 15.85
C ASN A 13 -7.09 -3.89 14.43
N SER A 14 -6.11 -4.39 13.67
CA SER A 14 -5.79 -3.85 12.34
C SER A 14 -6.31 -4.68 11.16
N ALA A 15 -6.85 -5.88 11.39
CA ALA A 15 -7.23 -6.80 10.31
C ALA A 15 -8.24 -6.19 9.30
N SER A 16 -9.32 -5.57 9.79
CA SER A 16 -10.33 -4.94 8.94
C SER A 16 -9.77 -3.78 8.11
N ALA A 17 -8.93 -2.95 8.72
CA ALA A 17 -8.25 -1.84 8.05
C ALA A 17 -7.28 -2.33 6.96
N VAL A 18 -6.55 -3.42 7.21
CA VAL A 18 -5.66 -4.03 6.21
C VAL A 18 -6.45 -4.54 5.01
N LEU A 19 -7.58 -5.22 5.25
CA LEU A 19 -8.45 -5.69 4.16
C LEU A 19 -9.01 -4.52 3.35
N GLN A 20 -9.55 -3.50 4.01
CA GLN A 20 -10.06 -2.31 3.34
C GLN A 20 -8.98 -1.63 2.49
N PHE A 21 -7.76 -1.50 3.02
CA PHE A 21 -6.66 -0.89 2.26
C PHE A 21 -6.20 -1.76 1.09
N ALA A 22 -6.25 -3.09 1.24
CA ALA A 22 -5.92 -4.01 0.15
C ALA A 22 -6.90 -3.86 -1.03
N GLU A 23 -8.19 -3.66 -0.75
CA GLU A 23 -9.20 -3.34 -1.78
C GLU A 23 -8.89 -1.99 -2.47
N GLN A 24 -8.64 -0.93 -1.70
CA GLN A 24 -8.26 0.38 -2.25
C GLN A 24 -6.99 0.30 -3.13
N TYR A 25 -6.00 -0.50 -2.70
CA TYR A 25 -4.77 -0.73 -3.45
C TYR A 25 -5.02 -1.53 -4.74
N PHE A 26 -5.92 -2.51 -4.68
CA PHE A 26 -6.32 -3.29 -5.85
C PHE A 26 -6.96 -2.40 -6.92
N GLU A 27 -7.83 -1.46 -6.53
CA GLU A 27 -8.50 -0.52 -7.44
C GLU A 27 -7.57 0.59 -7.96
N SER A 28 -6.60 1.03 -7.18
CA SER A 28 -5.66 2.10 -7.56
C SER A 28 -4.78 1.68 -8.74
N SER A 29 -4.68 2.50 -9.80
CA SER A 29 -3.85 2.18 -10.97
C SER A 29 -2.34 2.27 -10.71
N ASP A 30 -1.93 3.13 -9.79
CA ASP A 30 -0.52 3.43 -9.48
C ASP A 30 -0.06 2.90 -8.11
N GLY A 31 -0.99 2.43 -7.28
CA GLY A 31 -0.74 1.94 -5.92
C GLY A 31 -0.64 3.05 -4.87
N LEU A 32 -0.93 4.30 -5.23
CA LEU A 32 -0.80 5.47 -4.34
C LEU A 32 -2.18 5.95 -3.87
N ILE A 33 -2.55 5.54 -2.66
CA ILE A 33 -3.74 6.04 -1.97
C ILE A 33 -3.35 7.28 -1.16
N LYS A 34 -4.10 8.38 -1.28
CA LYS A 34 -3.85 9.61 -0.51
C LYS A 34 -4.01 9.30 0.99
N ARG A 35 -3.17 9.92 1.82
CA ARG A 35 -3.11 9.62 3.26
C ARG A 35 -4.47 9.75 3.95
N GLN A 36 -5.24 10.79 3.65
CA GLN A 36 -6.54 11.05 4.27
C GLN A 36 -7.62 10.03 3.89
N ASP A 37 -7.46 9.33 2.76
CA ASP A 37 -8.45 8.37 2.24
C ASP A 37 -8.19 6.95 2.77
N ARG A 38 -7.09 6.75 3.51
CA ARG A 38 -6.73 5.45 4.09
C ARG A 38 -7.45 5.22 5.41
N PRO A 39 -7.63 3.95 5.81
CA PRO A 39 -8.03 3.62 7.17
C PRO A 39 -7.11 4.27 8.20
N GLU A 40 -7.67 4.76 9.31
CA GLU A 40 -6.97 5.60 10.30
C GLU A 40 -5.61 5.01 10.74
N VAL A 41 -5.59 3.71 11.07
CA VAL A 41 -4.39 2.99 11.51
C VAL A 41 -3.29 2.89 10.42
N LEU A 42 -3.65 3.05 9.14
CA LEU A 42 -2.75 3.04 7.98
C LEU A 42 -2.45 4.44 7.44
N GLN A 43 -2.92 5.50 8.10
CA GLN A 43 -2.51 6.86 7.79
C GLN A 43 -1.10 7.16 8.34
N LYS A 44 -0.70 6.46 9.41
CA LYS A 44 0.64 6.49 10.01
C LYS A 44 1.36 5.16 9.71
N GLY A 45 2.61 5.02 10.15
CA GLY A 45 3.32 3.73 10.08
C GLY A 45 3.80 3.27 8.70
N ILE A 46 3.88 4.17 7.70
CA ILE A 46 4.58 3.84 6.44
C ILE A 46 6.07 3.69 6.75
N LEU A 47 6.61 2.49 6.51
CA LEU A 47 8.04 2.21 6.64
C LEU A 47 8.78 2.50 5.34
N ALA A 48 8.15 2.21 4.19
CA ALA A 48 8.76 2.38 2.88
C ALA A 48 7.73 2.56 1.76
N ARG A 49 8.19 3.17 0.66
CA ARG A 49 7.56 3.13 -0.65
C ARG A 49 8.49 2.37 -1.59
N ILE A 50 8.05 1.22 -2.07
CA ILE A 50 8.83 0.36 -2.94
C ILE A 50 8.38 0.63 -4.38
N PRO A 51 9.26 1.10 -5.28
CA PRO A 51 8.87 1.38 -6.66
C PRO A 51 8.48 0.09 -7.40
N PRO A 52 7.65 0.18 -8.45
CA PRO A 52 7.41 -0.96 -9.32
C PRO A 52 8.72 -1.43 -9.95
N LEU A 53 8.77 -2.73 -10.25
CA LEU A 53 9.89 -3.28 -11.02
C LEU A 53 9.99 -2.55 -12.37
N PRO A 54 11.22 -2.25 -12.83
CA PRO A 54 11.41 -1.67 -14.15
C PRO A 54 10.82 -2.58 -15.22
N SER A 55 10.22 -1.98 -16.25
CA SER A 55 9.77 -2.74 -17.42
C SER A 55 10.97 -3.43 -18.06
N LEU A 56 10.88 -4.75 -18.22
CA LEU A 56 11.93 -5.52 -18.88
C LEU A 56 11.97 -5.11 -20.36
N SER A 57 12.96 -4.31 -20.76
CA SER A 57 13.24 -4.07 -22.17
C SER A 57 13.99 -5.29 -22.70
N ILE A 58 13.28 -6.20 -23.38
CA ILE A 58 13.93 -7.26 -24.14
C ILE A 58 14.62 -6.59 -25.32
N VAL A 59 15.95 -6.50 -25.27
CA VAL A 59 16.76 -6.13 -26.42
C VAL A 59 16.80 -7.37 -27.32
N THR A 60 16.12 -7.31 -28.46
CA THR A 60 16.21 -8.33 -29.53
C THR A 60 17.28 -7.92 -30.52
#